data_AF-A0A2N1RCZ9-F1
#
_entry.id   AF-A0A2N1RCZ9-F1
#
_cell.length_a   1.000
_cell.length_b   1.000
_cell.length_c   1.000
_cell.angle_alpha   90.00
_cell.angle_beta   90.00
_cell.angle_gamma   90.00
#
_symmetry.space_group_name_H-M   'P 1'
#
loop_
_entity.id
_entity.type
_entity.pdbx_description
1 polymer ?
#
loop_
_entity_poly.entity_id
_entity_poly.type
_entity_poly.pdbx_seq_one_letter_code
_entity_poly.pdbx_strand_id
1 'polypeptide(L)'
;MKEWKKEQVSVEQVRKLNEVYGVDLITASLLARRGVVSPDQVKFYLETDVAYLHNPFLFKDMEIFVDRILQARDEHEKVCIFGDRDVDGITATVILKQELDSMGIEAFWRLPDGDEPYGLTMVGLDAAAAEGVTVVITVDCGISNIEEVSYAGSLGMDVLLTDHHIGGEILPDAVA
;
A
#
# COMPACT_ATOMS: atom_id res chain seq x y z
N MET A 1 -22.10 -14.71 -27.97
CA MET A 1 -22.05 -13.52 -28.86
C MET A 1 -21.57 -12.35 -28.01
N LYS A 2 -20.56 -11.58 -28.41
CA LYS A 2 -20.13 -10.40 -27.65
C LYS A 2 -21.10 -9.24 -27.90
N GLU A 3 -21.56 -8.57 -26.85
CA GLU A 3 -22.42 -7.39 -26.93
C GLU A 3 -21.54 -6.14 -26.79
N TRP A 4 -21.57 -5.25 -27.79
CA TRP A 4 -20.83 -3.98 -27.76
C TRP A 4 -21.73 -2.89 -27.20
N LYS A 5 -21.36 -2.35 -26.03
CA LYS A 5 -22.09 -1.24 -25.38
C LYS A 5 -21.22 0.01 -25.38
N LYS A 6 -21.79 1.12 -25.85
CA LYS A 6 -21.19 2.45 -25.76
C LYS A 6 -22.16 3.36 -25.03
N GLU A 7 -21.82 3.73 -23.82
CA GLU A 7 -22.61 4.69 -23.05
C GLU A 7 -22.60 6.07 -23.71
N GLN A 8 -23.76 6.72 -23.69
CA GLN A 8 -23.92 8.07 -24.19
C GLN A 8 -23.41 9.05 -23.13
N VAL A 9 -22.78 10.13 -23.58
CA VAL A 9 -22.30 11.21 -22.70
C VAL A 9 -22.72 12.55 -23.27
N SER A 10 -22.89 13.53 -22.39
CA SER A 10 -23.31 14.88 -22.77
C SER A 10 -22.22 15.56 -23.60
N VAL A 11 -22.59 16.04 -24.79
CA VAL A 11 -21.69 16.85 -25.64
C VAL A 11 -21.21 18.10 -24.92
N GLU A 12 -22.09 18.71 -24.11
CA GLU A 12 -21.74 19.89 -23.31
C GLU A 12 -20.67 19.57 -22.27
N GLN A 13 -20.80 18.43 -21.58
CA GLN A 13 -19.81 17.98 -20.61
C GLN A 13 -18.46 17.68 -21.27
N VAL A 14 -18.47 17.04 -22.44
CA VAL A 14 -17.24 16.78 -23.21
C VAL A 14 -16.58 18.08 -23.64
N ARG A 15 -17.35 19.06 -24.14
CA ARG A 15 -16.80 20.37 -24.50
C ARG A 15 -16.23 21.09 -23.30
N LYS A 16 -16.94 21.07 -22.16
CA LYS A 16 -16.46 21.68 -20.92
C LYS A 16 -15.11 21.07 -20.48
N LEU A 17 -14.96 19.75 -20.54
CA LEU A 17 -13.68 19.09 -20.19
C LEU A 17 -12.55 19.50 -21.15
N ASN A 18 -12.83 19.57 -22.46
CA ASN A 18 -11.87 20.04 -23.46
C ASN A 18 -11.45 21.50 -23.24
N GLU A 19 -12.41 22.39 -23.01
CA GLU A 19 -12.16 23.84 -22.82
C GLU A 19 -11.42 24.13 -21.51
N VAL A 20 -11.77 23.45 -20.42
CA VAL A 20 -11.19 23.71 -19.09
C VAL A 20 -9.81 23.08 -18.94
N TYR A 21 -9.61 21.86 -19.42
CA TYR A 21 -8.39 21.08 -19.17
C TYR A 21 -7.51 20.90 -20.42
N GLY A 22 -7.89 21.45 -21.57
CA GLY A 22 -7.08 21.43 -22.79
C GLY A 22 -6.91 20.04 -23.43
N VAL A 23 -7.60 19.01 -22.94
CA VAL A 23 -7.55 17.65 -23.50
C VAL A 23 -8.38 17.55 -24.78
N ASP A 24 -8.00 16.72 -25.74
CA ASP A 24 -8.75 16.55 -26.98
C ASP A 24 -10.16 15.96 -26.74
N LEU A 25 -11.07 16.10 -27.72
CA LEU A 25 -12.46 15.64 -27.58
C LEU A 25 -12.60 14.13 -27.39
N ILE A 26 -11.65 13.31 -27.87
CA ILE A 26 -11.69 11.87 -27.65
C ILE A 26 -11.40 11.60 -26.17
N THR A 27 -10.31 12.15 -25.64
CA THR A 27 -9.93 12.05 -24.22
C THR A 27 -11.02 12.59 -23.29
N ALA A 28 -11.56 13.78 -23.57
CA ALA A 28 -12.68 14.35 -22.82
C ALA A 28 -13.91 13.42 -22.80
N SER A 29 -14.20 12.77 -23.93
CA SER A 29 -15.32 11.83 -24.03
C SER A 29 -15.06 10.50 -23.31
N LEU A 30 -13.80 10.10 -23.11
CA LEU A 30 -13.43 8.93 -22.30
C LEU A 30 -13.55 9.24 -20.81
N LEU A 31 -13.07 10.41 -20.36
CA LEU A 31 -13.21 10.88 -18.98
C LEU A 31 -14.68 10.97 -18.57
N ALA A 32 -15.51 11.61 -19.39
CA ALA A 32 -16.95 11.71 -19.14
C ALA A 32 -17.64 10.33 -19.05
N ARG A 33 -17.25 9.37 -19.92
CA ARG A 33 -17.80 8.00 -19.88
C ARG A 33 -17.38 7.21 -18.64
N ARG A 34 -16.24 7.54 -18.04
CA ARG A 34 -15.77 6.94 -16.79
C ARG A 34 -16.28 7.67 -15.55
N GLY A 35 -17.15 8.67 -15.71
CA GLY A 35 -17.64 9.50 -14.61
C GLY A 35 -16.58 10.44 -14.01
N VAL A 36 -15.44 10.61 -14.67
CA VAL A 36 -14.34 11.49 -14.25
C VAL A 36 -14.64 12.90 -14.72
N VAL A 37 -15.40 13.64 -13.92
CA VAL A 37 -15.98 14.93 -14.34
C VAL A 37 -15.86 16.04 -13.31
N SER A 38 -15.59 15.69 -12.04
CA SER A 38 -15.26 16.69 -11.03
C SER A 38 -13.83 17.21 -11.23
N PRO A 39 -13.53 18.46 -10.82
CA PRO A 39 -12.17 18.99 -10.93
C PRO A 39 -11.10 18.12 -10.27
N ASP A 40 -11.37 17.61 -9.08
CA ASP A 40 -10.40 16.79 -8.34
C ASP A 40 -10.13 15.45 -9.05
N GLN A 41 -11.19 14.81 -9.56
CA GLN A 41 -11.05 13.57 -10.34
C GLN A 41 -10.27 13.81 -11.62
N VAL A 42 -10.59 14.87 -12.37
CA VAL A 42 -9.91 15.15 -13.64
C VAL A 42 -8.43 15.46 -13.40
N LYS A 43 -8.12 16.26 -12.37
CA LYS A 43 -6.74 16.59 -12.01
C LYS A 43 -5.96 15.38 -11.53
N PHE A 44 -6.56 14.48 -10.76
CA PHE A 44 -5.93 13.21 -10.35
C PHE A 44 -5.41 12.39 -11.55
N TYR A 45 -6.12 12.39 -12.68
CA TYR A 45 -5.71 11.64 -13.88
C TYR A 45 -4.80 12.41 -14.84
N LEU A 46 -4.90 13.74 -14.88
CA LEU A 46 -4.22 14.57 -15.89
C LEU A 46 -2.95 15.24 -15.37
N GLU A 47 -2.89 15.52 -14.07
CA GLU A 47 -1.78 16.25 -13.46
C GLU A 47 -0.75 15.28 -12.87
N THR A 48 0.51 15.69 -12.85
CA THR A 48 1.61 14.92 -12.27
C THR A 48 2.04 15.43 -10.90
N ASP A 49 1.41 16.50 -10.40
CA ASP A 49 1.71 17.05 -9.08
C ASP A 49 1.15 16.13 -8.00
N VAL A 50 2.01 15.79 -7.02
CA VAL A 50 1.66 14.96 -5.87
C VAL A 50 0.51 15.53 -5.06
N ALA A 51 0.27 16.85 -5.12
CA ALA A 51 -0.87 17.50 -4.48
C ALA A 51 -2.23 17.01 -4.99
N TYR A 52 -2.27 16.35 -6.16
CA TYR A 52 -3.48 15.77 -6.72
C TYR A 52 -3.62 14.27 -6.46
N LEU A 53 -2.64 13.63 -5.83
CA LEU A 53 -2.78 12.27 -5.32
C LEU A 53 -3.63 12.27 -4.05
N HIS A 54 -4.18 11.10 -3.71
CA HIS A 54 -4.87 10.95 -2.44
C HIS A 54 -3.89 11.13 -1.27
N ASN A 55 -4.35 11.81 -0.22
CA ASN A 55 -3.59 11.93 1.01
C ASN A 55 -3.42 10.53 1.65
N PRO A 56 -2.19 10.03 1.87
CA PRO A 56 -1.97 8.71 2.48
C PRO A 56 -2.52 8.62 3.91
N PHE A 57 -2.66 9.74 4.63
CA PHE A 57 -3.28 9.77 5.96
C PHE A 57 -4.79 9.51 5.95
N LEU A 58 -5.40 9.26 4.79
CA LEU A 58 -6.76 8.72 4.69
C LEU A 58 -6.83 7.22 5.00
N PHE A 59 -5.70 6.51 4.97
CA PHE A 59 -5.64 5.14 5.47
C PHE A 59 -5.87 5.10 6.98
N LYS A 60 -6.58 4.07 7.44
CA LYS A 60 -6.78 3.82 8.87
C LYS A 60 -5.42 3.66 9.55
N ASP A 61 -5.27 4.25 10.73
CA ASP A 61 -4.09 4.12 11.59
C ASP A 61 -2.75 4.56 10.97
N MET A 62 -2.76 5.25 9.82
CA MET A 62 -1.53 5.72 9.16
C MET A 62 -0.70 6.67 10.03
N GLU A 63 -1.34 7.49 10.87
CA GLU A 63 -0.62 8.31 11.86
C GLU A 63 0.15 7.44 12.86
N ILE A 64 -0.49 6.39 13.40
CA ILE A 64 0.11 5.44 14.35
C ILE A 64 1.26 4.67 13.68
N PHE A 65 1.05 4.24 12.43
CA PHE A 65 2.04 3.54 11.62
C PHE A 65 3.32 4.36 11.45
N VAL A 66 3.17 5.64 11.05
CA VAL A 66 4.31 6.56 10.86
C VAL A 66 4.99 6.86 12.20
N ASP A 67 4.22 7.14 13.26
CA ASP A 67 4.78 7.41 14.59
C ASP A 67 5.60 6.22 15.10
N ARG A 68 5.14 4.99 14.88
CA ARG A 68 5.87 3.79 15.31
C ARG A 68 7.18 3.58 14.55
N ILE A 69 7.23 3.90 13.26
CA ILE A 69 8.47 3.87 12.47
C ILE A 69 9.45 4.95 12.97
N LEU A 70 8.96 6.15 13.27
CA LEU A 70 9.80 7.22 13.80
C LEU A 70 10.34 6.88 15.19
N GLN A 71 9.55 6.19 16.02
CA GLN A 71 10.02 5.64 17.29
C GLN A 71 11.12 4.60 17.07
N ALA A 72 10.92 3.66 16.13
CA ALA A 72 11.93 2.64 15.80
C ALA A 72 13.27 3.25 15.38
N ARG A 73 13.23 4.35 14.62
CA ARG A 73 14.42 5.13 14.28
C ARG A 73 15.11 5.70 15.52
N ASP A 74 14.35 6.35 16.40
CA ASP A 74 14.88 7.06 17.55
C ASP A 74 15.43 6.10 18.63
N GLU A 75 14.86 4.88 18.70
CA GLU A 75 15.29 3.81 19.60
C GLU A 75 16.34 2.87 18.99
N HIS A 76 16.76 3.12 17.74
CA HIS A 76 17.70 2.27 16.98
C HIS A 76 17.26 0.80 16.90
N GLU A 77 15.96 0.59 16.73
CA GLU A 77 15.36 -0.73 16.56
C GLU A 77 15.69 -1.33 15.19
N LYS A 78 15.65 -2.66 15.14
CA LYS A 78 15.79 -3.42 13.90
C LYS A 78 14.41 -3.71 13.32
N VAL A 79 14.26 -3.44 12.02
CA VAL A 79 13.01 -3.63 11.30
C VAL A 79 13.13 -4.80 10.32
N CYS A 80 12.10 -5.63 10.18
CA CYS A 80 12.01 -6.61 9.10
C CYS A 80 10.78 -6.36 8.24
N ILE A 81 10.99 -6.12 6.95
CA ILE A 81 9.92 -5.99 5.96
C ILE A 81 9.55 -7.39 5.44
N PHE A 82 8.27 -7.75 5.47
CA PHE A 82 7.72 -8.92 4.81
C PHE A 82 6.90 -8.45 3.61
N GLY A 83 7.33 -8.81 2.40
CA GLY A 83 6.63 -8.47 1.17
C GLY A 83 6.08 -9.69 0.44
N ASP A 84 5.21 -9.46 -0.54
CA ASP A 84 4.83 -10.51 -1.50
C ASP A 84 5.84 -10.66 -2.66
N ARG A 85 5.87 -11.84 -3.28
CA ARG A 85 6.76 -12.23 -4.38
C ARG A 85 6.34 -11.67 -5.74
N ASP A 86 5.18 -11.01 -5.83
CA ASP A 86 4.70 -10.44 -7.07
C ASP A 86 5.29 -9.04 -7.32
N VAL A 87 4.87 -8.37 -8.39
CA VAL A 87 5.46 -7.07 -8.75
C VAL A 87 5.09 -5.97 -7.74
N ASP A 88 3.90 -6.01 -7.15
CA ASP A 88 3.47 -4.99 -6.18
C ASP A 88 4.25 -5.18 -4.88
N GLY A 89 4.23 -6.38 -4.31
CA GLY A 89 4.97 -6.71 -3.09
C GLY A 89 6.49 -6.49 -3.18
N ILE A 90 7.13 -6.87 -4.30
CA ILE A 90 8.56 -6.62 -4.49
C ILE A 90 8.85 -5.12 -4.58
N THR A 91 8.03 -4.38 -5.33
CA THR A 91 8.24 -2.94 -5.52
C THR A 91 8.03 -2.18 -4.21
N ALA A 92 6.96 -2.50 -3.47
CA ALA A 92 6.68 -1.92 -2.17
C ALA A 92 7.80 -2.21 -1.17
N THR A 93 8.33 -3.44 -1.15
CA THR A 93 9.47 -3.83 -0.31
C THR A 93 10.69 -2.98 -0.61
N VAL A 94 11.03 -2.79 -1.88
CA VAL A 94 12.20 -1.99 -2.30
C VAL A 94 12.02 -0.52 -1.92
N ILE A 95 10.85 0.06 -2.18
CA ILE A 95 10.56 1.47 -1.84
C ILE A 95 10.70 1.68 -0.34
N LEU A 96 10.05 0.84 0.47
CA LEU A 96 10.09 0.97 1.92
C LEU A 96 11.50 0.75 2.47
N LYS A 97 12.22 -0.26 1.96
CA LYS A 97 13.61 -0.51 2.35
C LYS A 97 14.51 0.70 2.09
N GLN A 98 14.40 1.31 0.91
CA GLN A 98 15.18 2.49 0.55
C GLN A 98 14.87 3.68 1.46
N GLU A 99 13.60 3.89 1.81
CA GLU A 99 13.20 4.97 2.70
C GLU A 99 13.71 4.74 4.12
N LEU A 100 13.51 3.55 4.70
CA LEU A 100 14.01 3.19 6.03
C LEU A 100 15.54 3.32 6.12
N ASP A 101 16.27 2.88 5.09
CA ASP A 101 17.73 3.05 5.02
C ASP A 101 18.13 4.52 4.98
N SER A 102 17.39 5.35 4.24
CA SER A 102 17.65 6.79 4.17
C SER A 102 17.40 7.49 5.51
N MET A 103 16.50 6.95 6.33
CA MET A 103 16.23 7.38 7.70
C MET A 103 17.27 6.87 8.71
N GLY A 104 18.18 5.98 8.30
CA GLY A 104 19.19 5.37 9.17
C GLY A 104 18.69 4.20 10.01
N ILE A 105 17.57 3.57 9.63
CA ILE A 105 17.00 2.41 10.32
C ILE A 105 17.64 1.13 9.77
N GLU A 106 18.07 0.22 10.65
CA GLU A 106 18.57 -1.11 10.24
C GLU A 106 17.39 -1.99 9.80
N ALA A 107 17.07 -1.94 8.51
CA ALA A 107 15.98 -2.72 7.94
C ALA A 107 16.50 -3.98 7.21
N PHE A 108 15.84 -5.10 7.44
CA PHE A 108 15.94 -6.34 6.67
C PHE A 108 14.68 -6.52 5.84
N TRP A 109 14.72 -7.45 4.89
CA TRP A 109 13.55 -7.80 4.10
C TRP A 109 13.46 -9.31 3.93
N ARG A 110 12.24 -9.79 3.73
CA ARG A 110 11.91 -11.17 3.40
C ARG A 110 10.82 -11.18 2.35
N LEU A 111 11.00 -12.04 1.36
CA LEU A 111 10.03 -12.35 0.33
C LEU A 111 9.88 -13.88 0.29
N PRO A 112 8.67 -14.40 0.02
CA PRO A 112 8.49 -15.84 -0.15
C PRO A 112 9.35 -16.39 -1.29
N ASP A 113 10.10 -17.46 -1.03
CA ASP A 113 10.88 -18.18 -2.05
C ASP A 113 10.28 -19.55 -2.37
N GLY A 114 10.28 -19.94 -3.65
CA GLY A 114 9.78 -21.24 -4.11
C GLY A 114 8.37 -21.58 -3.62
N ASP A 115 8.24 -22.64 -2.82
CA ASP A 115 6.97 -23.15 -2.29
C ASP A 115 6.63 -22.60 -0.89
N GLU A 116 7.36 -21.60 -0.39
CA GLU A 116 7.01 -20.94 0.87
C GLU A 116 5.59 -20.37 0.81
N PRO A 117 4.83 -20.36 1.93
CA PRO A 117 3.53 -19.72 1.96
C PRO A 117 3.64 -18.20 1.80
N TYR A 118 2.54 -17.59 1.35
CA TYR A 118 2.42 -16.15 1.18
C TYR A 118 2.23 -15.45 2.53
N GLY A 119 2.71 -14.21 2.62
CA GLY A 119 2.52 -13.34 3.80
C GLY A 119 3.42 -13.66 4.97
N LEU A 120 2.93 -13.37 6.18
CA LEU A 120 3.69 -13.61 7.40
C LEU A 120 3.74 -15.10 7.70
N THR A 121 4.89 -15.56 8.18
CA THR A 121 5.11 -16.96 8.54
C THR A 121 5.80 -17.04 9.89
N MET A 122 5.41 -18.03 10.71
CA MET A 122 6.04 -18.25 12.02
C MET A 122 7.55 -18.45 11.89
N VAL A 123 7.99 -19.21 10.87
CA VAL A 123 9.41 -19.45 10.59
C VAL A 123 10.15 -18.16 10.23
N GLY A 124 9.51 -17.28 9.46
CA GLY A 124 10.06 -15.97 9.15
C GLY A 124 10.18 -15.08 10.40
N LEU A 125 9.18 -15.13 11.28
CA LEU A 125 9.17 -14.40 12.55
C LEU A 125 10.25 -14.91 13.51
N ASP A 126 10.43 -16.23 13.62
CA ASP A 126 11.52 -16.85 14.39
C ASP A 126 12.90 -16.36 13.91
N ALA A 127 13.09 -16.32 12.59
CA ALA A 127 14.33 -15.84 12.00
C ALA A 127 14.54 -14.34 12.24
N ALA A 128 13.47 -13.53 12.16
CA ALA A 128 13.54 -12.10 12.48
C ALA A 128 13.89 -11.88 13.96
N ALA A 129 13.26 -12.62 14.88
CA ALA A 129 13.54 -12.57 16.30
C ALA A 129 15.01 -12.96 16.61
N ALA A 130 15.54 -13.97 15.91
CA ALA A 130 16.94 -14.38 16.06
C ALA A 130 17.96 -13.29 15.64
N GLU A 131 17.58 -12.42 14.71
CA GLU A 131 18.37 -11.25 14.29
C GLU A 131 18.18 -10.01 15.18
N GLY A 132 17.31 -10.12 16.20
CA GLY A 132 17.00 -9.05 17.15
C GLY A 132 16.00 -8.02 16.61
N VAL A 133 15.18 -8.40 15.63
CA VAL A 133 14.10 -7.55 15.12
C VAL A 133 13.05 -7.33 16.20
N THR A 134 12.61 -6.09 16.35
CA THR A 134 11.54 -5.70 17.28
C THR A 134 10.34 -5.07 16.55
N VAL A 135 10.48 -4.75 15.26
CA VAL A 135 9.40 -4.23 14.42
C VAL A 135 9.32 -5.01 13.11
N VAL A 136 8.14 -5.54 12.81
CA VAL A 136 7.82 -6.19 11.55
C VAL A 136 6.90 -5.27 10.75
N ILE A 137 7.24 -5.04 9.49
CA ILE A 137 6.36 -4.29 8.57
C ILE A 137 5.94 -5.22 7.44
N THR A 138 4.64 -5.33 7.19
CA THR A 138 4.12 -6.09 6.07
C THR A 138 3.79 -5.15 4.91
N VAL A 139 4.10 -5.57 3.69
CA VAL A 139 3.71 -4.87 2.46
C VAL A 139 3.08 -5.87 1.50
N ASP A 140 1.91 -5.51 0.97
CA ASP A 140 1.14 -6.33 0.04
C ASP A 140 0.76 -7.73 0.58
N CYS A 141 0.74 -7.87 1.90
CA CYS A 141 0.38 -9.10 2.58
C CYS A 141 0.05 -8.84 4.05
N GLY A 142 -0.46 -9.87 4.74
CA GLY A 142 -0.65 -9.84 6.19
C GLY A 142 -2.10 -9.71 6.65
N ILE A 143 -3.04 -9.22 5.82
CA ILE A 143 -4.41 -8.91 6.29
C ILE A 143 -5.19 -10.13 6.80
N SER A 144 -4.75 -11.33 6.45
CA SER A 144 -5.35 -12.60 6.91
C SER A 144 -4.49 -13.35 7.95
N ASN A 145 -3.32 -12.83 8.31
CA ASN A 145 -2.33 -13.50 9.18
C ASN A 145 -2.58 -13.25 10.68
N ILE A 146 -3.76 -13.65 11.17
CA ILE A 146 -4.20 -13.37 12.55
C ILE A 146 -3.30 -14.08 13.57
N GLU A 147 -3.02 -15.36 13.35
CA GLU A 147 -2.20 -16.16 14.27
C GLU A 147 -0.75 -15.71 14.25
N GLU A 148 -0.21 -15.39 13.07
CA GLU A 148 1.18 -14.95 12.93
C GLU A 148 1.41 -13.57 13.55
N VAL A 149 0.47 -12.64 13.43
CA VAL A 149 0.57 -11.34 14.12
C VAL A 149 0.54 -11.52 15.64
N SER A 150 -0.36 -12.37 16.16
CA SER A 150 -0.39 -12.68 17.59
C SER A 150 0.92 -13.35 18.07
N TYR A 151 1.48 -14.23 17.24
CA TYR A 151 2.75 -14.89 17.53
C TYR A 151 3.93 -13.90 17.54
N ALA A 152 4.01 -12.99 16.58
CA ALA A 152 5.00 -11.92 16.58
C ALA A 152 4.97 -11.12 17.89
N GLY A 153 3.77 -10.75 18.36
CA GLY A 153 3.60 -10.09 19.66
C GLY A 153 4.12 -10.94 20.83
N SER A 154 3.94 -12.27 20.80
CA SER A 154 4.49 -13.18 21.82
C SER A 154 6.03 -13.22 21.86
N LEU A 155 6.67 -12.88 20.74
CA LEU A 155 8.12 -12.73 20.61
C LEU A 155 8.61 -11.32 20.96
N GLY A 156 7.71 -10.40 21.34
CA GLY A 156 8.03 -9.01 21.65
C GLY A 156 8.22 -8.12 20.42
N MET A 157 7.67 -8.51 19.27
CA MET A 157 7.69 -7.71 18.05
C MET A 157 6.37 -6.97 17.86
N ASP A 158 6.46 -5.68 17.51
CA ASP A 158 5.33 -4.93 16.99
C ASP A 158 5.14 -5.23 15.51
N VAL A 159 3.89 -5.38 15.06
CA VAL A 159 3.57 -5.57 13.64
C VAL A 159 2.83 -4.35 13.10
N LEU A 160 3.34 -3.81 11.99
CA LEU A 160 2.76 -2.74 11.21
C LEU A 160 2.33 -3.31 9.85
N LEU A 161 1.06 -3.22 9.50
CA LEU A 161 0.48 -3.96 8.37
C LEU A 161 0.02 -3.02 7.26
N THR A 162 0.53 -3.23 6.04
CA THR A 162 -0.03 -2.60 4.83
C THR A 162 -0.40 -3.65 3.80
N ASP A 163 -1.67 -3.65 3.41
CA ASP A 163 -2.22 -4.64 2.51
C ASP A 163 -3.47 -4.09 1.83
N HIS A 164 -3.73 -4.52 0.59
CA HIS A 164 -4.92 -4.17 -0.18
C HIS A 164 -5.81 -5.38 -0.50
N HIS A 165 -5.43 -6.57 -0.05
CA HIS A 165 -6.20 -7.79 -0.26
C HIS A 165 -7.51 -7.76 0.53
N ILE A 166 -8.43 -8.65 0.15
CA ILE A 166 -9.72 -8.78 0.84
C ILE A 166 -9.49 -9.38 2.23
N GLY A 167 -9.73 -8.58 3.27
CA GLY A 167 -9.70 -9.03 4.65
C GLY A 167 -10.89 -9.92 5.05
N GLY A 168 -10.71 -10.68 6.13
CA GLY A 168 -11.77 -11.47 6.77
C GLY A 168 -12.68 -10.64 7.69
N GLU A 169 -13.64 -11.32 8.33
CA GLU A 169 -14.48 -10.68 9.37
C GLU A 169 -13.68 -10.27 10.62
N ILE A 170 -12.61 -11.00 10.89
CA ILE A 170 -11.66 -10.74 11.97
C ILE A 170 -10.37 -10.29 11.30
N LEU A 171 -9.87 -9.14 11.75
CA LEU A 171 -8.57 -8.60 11.32
C LEU A 171 -7.49 -8.97 12.34
N PRO A 172 -6.23 -9.08 11.92
CA PRO A 172 -5.10 -9.26 12.83
C PRO A 172 -5.00 -8.10 13.83
N ASP A 173 -4.56 -8.41 15.06
CA ASP A 173 -4.35 -7.42 16.13
C ASP A 173 -2.96 -6.78 16.00
N ALA A 174 -2.75 -6.08 14.88
CA ALA A 174 -1.53 -5.33 14.58
C ALA A 174 -1.55 -3.95 15.27
N VAL A 175 -0.38 -3.33 15.43
CA VAL A 175 -0.25 -1.98 16.03
C VAL A 175 -0.90 -0.92 15.15
N ALA A 176 -0.73 -1.03 13.84
CA ALA A 176 -1.33 -0.18 12.82
C ALA A 176 -1.52 -0.95 11.51
#